data_AF-K2S8T0-F1
#
_entry.id   AF-K2S8T0-F1
#
_cell.length_a   1.000
_cell.length_b   1.000
_cell.length_c   1.000
_cell.angle_alpha   90.00
_cell.angle_beta   90.00
_cell.angle_gamma   90.00
#
_symmetry.space_group_name_H-M   'P 1'
#
loop_
_entity.id
_entity.type
_entity.pdbx_description
1 polymer ?
#
loop_
_entity_poly.entity_id
_entity_poly.type
_entity_poly.pdbx_seq_one_letter_code
_entity_poly.pdbx_strand_id
1 'polypeptide(L)'
;MDWLYTGTWTEASDETLTHAYIFADIQDVPNLRDVIMAEFHRMYTSERYVSALPEYTVVRKAFENLPDSSRLCVFFLDLYGARWIYGYDSEEEARERESLSLAFLMPFIDKLGRRASSKRKRIPDVGRYLEQHTQDGDRVETDV
;
A
#
# COMPACT_ATOMS: atom_id res chain seq x y z
N MET A 1 6.84 5.14 28.97
CA MET A 1 6.17 6.22 28.20
C MET A 1 7.14 7.39 28.22
N ASP A 2 8.25 7.26 27.50
CA ASP A 2 9.45 8.06 27.78
C ASP A 2 9.61 9.23 26.79
N TRP A 3 8.87 9.20 25.67
CA TRP A 3 8.88 10.25 24.65
C TRP A 3 8.51 11.64 25.21
N LEU A 4 7.63 11.67 26.22
CA LEU A 4 7.22 12.90 26.91
C LEU A 4 8.39 13.57 27.65
N TYR A 5 9.41 12.80 28.01
CA TYR A 5 10.57 13.26 28.77
C TYR A 5 11.84 13.35 27.93
N THR A 6 12.00 12.51 26.91
CA THR A 6 13.23 12.41 26.11
C THR A 6 13.10 12.95 24.69
N GLY A 7 11.87 13.12 24.17
CA GLY A 7 11.62 13.48 22.77
C GLY A 7 12.05 12.42 21.76
N THR A 8 12.44 11.22 22.22
CA THR A 8 12.95 10.14 21.36
C THR A 8 12.11 8.88 21.49
N TRP A 9 11.77 8.28 20.35
CA TRP A 9 11.12 6.97 20.28
C TRP A 9 12.20 5.90 20.08
N THR A 10 12.67 5.29 21.17
CA THR A 10 13.53 4.10 21.07
C THR A 10 12.65 2.86 21.04
N GLU A 11 12.68 2.13 19.92
CA GLU A 11 12.03 0.81 19.74
C GLU A 11 10.51 0.78 19.94
N ALA A 12 9.81 1.85 19.57
CA ALA A 12 8.36 1.88 19.66
C ALA A 12 7.70 0.93 18.63
N SER A 13 6.76 0.10 19.09
CA SER A 13 5.97 -0.79 18.22
C SER A 13 4.99 -0.01 17.34
N ASP A 14 4.53 -0.63 16.25
CA ASP A 14 3.47 -0.08 15.39
C ASP A 14 2.23 0.33 16.20
N GLU A 15 1.84 -0.51 17.16
CA GLU A 15 0.70 -0.23 18.03
C GLU A 15 0.93 1.03 18.87
N THR A 16 2.12 1.15 19.49
CA THR A 16 2.47 2.31 20.34
C THR A 16 2.47 3.60 19.53
N LEU A 17 3.09 3.58 18.35
CA LEU A 17 3.15 4.74 17.46
C LEU A 17 1.75 5.11 16.93
N THR A 18 0.90 4.12 16.64
CA THR A 18 -0.47 4.36 16.19
C THR A 18 -1.32 5.00 17.29
N HIS A 19 -1.26 4.51 18.54
CA HIS A 19 -1.98 5.13 19.66
C HIS A 19 -1.48 6.54 19.92
N ALA A 20 -0.17 6.76 19.86
CA ALA A 20 0.42 8.09 20.01
C ALA A 20 -0.04 9.04 18.89
N TYR A 21 -0.16 8.56 17.65
CA TYR A 21 -0.65 9.36 16.54
C TYR A 21 -2.12 9.74 16.73
N ILE A 22 -2.97 8.77 17.10
CA ILE A 22 -4.39 9.01 17.41
C ILE A 22 -4.53 10.07 18.51
N PHE A 23 -3.74 9.93 19.58
CA PHE A 23 -3.70 10.92 20.64
C PHE A 23 -3.29 12.31 20.13
N ALA A 24 -2.22 12.39 19.33
CA ALA A 24 -1.72 13.65 18.77
C ALA A 24 -2.74 14.30 17.82
N ASP A 25 -3.53 13.50 17.11
CA ASP A 25 -4.60 13.99 16.23
C ASP A 25 -5.77 14.58 17.04
N ILE A 26 -6.26 13.84 18.03
CA ILE A 26 -7.38 14.28 18.89
C ILE A 26 -7.02 15.54 19.69
N GLN A 27 -5.77 15.64 20.16
CA GLN A 27 -5.28 16.80 20.93
C GLN A 27 -4.75 17.93 20.04
N ASP A 28 -4.84 17.79 18.72
CA ASP A 28 -4.30 18.72 17.70
C ASP A 28 -2.85 19.17 17.98
N VAL A 29 -1.96 18.20 18.14
CA VAL A 29 -0.51 18.40 18.34
C VAL A 29 0.24 18.06 17.04
N PRO A 30 0.30 18.99 16.06
CA PRO A 30 0.85 18.70 14.73
C PRO A 30 2.31 18.26 14.75
N ASN A 31 3.16 18.90 15.55
CA ASN A 31 4.58 18.55 15.66
C ASN A 31 4.78 17.09 16.12
N LEU A 32 3.89 16.58 16.99
CA LEU A 32 3.97 15.19 17.45
C LEU A 32 3.56 14.22 16.33
N ARG A 33 2.51 14.55 15.55
CA ARG A 33 2.15 13.79 14.35
C ARG A 33 3.33 13.71 13.37
N ASP A 34 4.05 14.80 13.17
CA ASP A 34 5.23 14.84 12.28
C ASP A 34 6.36 13.92 12.77
N VAL A 35 6.69 13.98 14.06
CA VAL A 35 7.72 13.12 14.66
C VAL A 35 7.33 11.64 14.54
N ILE A 36 6.07 11.30 14.81
CA ILE A 36 5.59 9.92 14.71
C ILE A 36 5.60 9.42 13.26
N MET A 37 5.18 10.25 12.30
CA MET A 37 5.25 9.88 10.89
C MET A 37 6.69 9.67 10.42
N ALA A 38 7.63 10.50 10.88
CA ALA A 38 9.05 10.33 10.57
C ALA A 38 9.56 8.97 11.09
N GLU A 39 9.10 8.53 12.27
CA GLU A 39 9.46 7.24 12.84
C GLU A 39 8.87 6.06 12.05
N PHE A 40 7.59 6.14 11.65
CA PHE A 40 7.00 5.14 10.75
C PHE A 40 7.76 5.03 9.42
N HIS A 41 8.10 6.18 8.82
CA HIS A 41 8.91 6.18 7.61
C HIS A 41 10.27 5.52 7.85
N ARG A 42 11.00 5.92 8.90
CA ARG A 42 12.31 5.35 9.26
C ARG A 42 12.24 3.83 9.41
N MET A 43 11.21 3.34 10.10
CA MET A 43 10.99 1.91 10.34
C MET A 43 10.75 1.16 9.02
N TYR A 44 9.80 1.61 8.21
CA TYR A 44 9.40 0.88 7.01
C TYR A 44 10.30 1.10 5.79
N THR A 45 11.15 2.13 5.76
CA THR A 45 12.18 2.29 4.70
C THR A 45 13.48 1.57 5.04
N SER A 46 13.66 1.12 6.28
CA SER A 46 14.84 0.36 6.68
C SER A 46 14.90 -0.99 5.95
N GLU A 47 16.12 -1.42 5.57
CA GLU A 47 16.37 -2.72 4.95
C GLU A 47 15.83 -3.89 5.79
N ARG A 48 15.75 -3.70 7.11
CA ARG A 48 15.21 -4.69 8.05
C ARG A 48 13.71 -4.98 7.87
N TYR A 49 12.95 -4.04 7.29
CA TYR A 49 11.48 -4.10 7.22
C TYR A 49 10.94 -4.00 5.78
N VAL A 50 11.77 -4.31 4.77
CA VAL A 50 11.42 -4.11 3.35
C VAL A 50 10.14 -4.82 2.93
N SER A 51 9.85 -5.97 3.55
CA SER A 51 8.63 -6.75 3.27
C SER A 51 7.63 -6.74 4.43
N ALA A 52 7.93 -6.04 5.51
CA ALA A 52 7.03 -5.98 6.66
C ALA A 52 5.83 -5.08 6.35
N LEU A 53 4.70 -5.45 6.95
CA LEU A 53 3.46 -4.70 7.00
C LEU A 53 3.04 -4.58 8.47
N PRO A 54 2.38 -3.48 8.86
CA PRO A 54 1.72 -3.39 10.16
C PRO A 54 0.70 -4.52 10.29
N GLU A 55 0.37 -4.93 11.52
CA GLU A 55 -0.72 -5.89 11.72
C GLU A 55 -2.09 -5.29 11.36
N TYR A 56 -3.04 -6.13 10.92
CA TYR A 56 -4.37 -5.66 10.55
C TYR A 56 -5.14 -5.03 11.72
N THR A 57 -4.87 -5.48 12.95
CA THR A 57 -5.40 -4.88 14.18
C THR A 57 -4.97 -3.41 14.33
N VAL A 58 -3.71 -3.10 14.03
CA VAL A 58 -3.16 -1.73 14.06
C VAL A 58 -3.81 -0.86 12.97
N VAL A 59 -3.91 -1.39 11.75
CA VAL A 59 -4.58 -0.69 10.63
C VAL A 59 -6.02 -0.38 10.97
N ARG A 60 -6.77 -1.37 11.48
CA ARG A 60 -8.16 -1.21 11.90
C ARG A 60 -8.32 -0.08 12.90
N LYS A 61 -7.47 -0.09 13.94
CA LYS A 61 -7.52 0.92 15.00
C LYS A 61 -7.28 2.33 14.47
N ALA A 62 -6.39 2.51 13.49
CA ALA A 62 -6.19 3.80 12.84
C ALA A 62 -7.46 4.26 12.10
N PHE A 63 -8.05 3.40 11.27
CA PHE A 63 -9.26 3.74 10.49
C PHE A 63 -10.54 3.88 11.33
N GLU A 64 -10.59 3.30 12.53
CA GLU A 64 -11.71 3.51 13.46
C GLU A 64 -11.64 4.84 14.22
N ASN A 65 -10.44 5.42 14.36
CA ASN A 65 -10.20 6.57 15.24
C ASN A 65 -9.72 7.84 14.52
N LEU A 66 -9.37 7.74 13.23
CA LEU A 66 -8.86 8.84 12.43
C LEU A 66 -9.72 9.03 11.18
N PRO A 67 -9.79 10.26 10.62
CA PRO A 67 -10.33 10.46 9.28
C PRO A 67 -9.56 9.63 8.24
N ASP A 68 -10.25 9.10 7.24
CA ASP A 68 -9.64 8.31 6.15
C ASP A 68 -8.54 9.08 5.39
N SER A 69 -8.64 10.42 5.37
CA SER A 69 -7.66 11.33 4.78
C SER A 69 -6.45 11.63 5.67
N SER A 70 -6.41 11.10 6.89
CA SER A 70 -5.28 11.25 7.81
C SER A 70 -4.00 10.70 7.18
N ARG A 71 -2.87 11.36 7.42
CA ARG A 71 -1.56 10.95 6.88
C ARG A 71 -1.20 9.52 7.27
N LEU A 72 -1.56 9.08 8.47
CA LEU A 72 -1.30 7.71 8.91
C LEU A 72 -2.13 6.68 8.13
N CYS A 73 -3.43 6.95 7.94
CA CYS A 73 -4.32 6.08 7.16
C CYS A 73 -3.86 5.96 5.70
N VAL A 74 -3.51 7.09 5.08
CA VAL A 74 -2.97 7.13 3.72
C VAL A 74 -1.65 6.36 3.63
N PHE A 75 -0.76 6.55 4.62
CA PHE A 75 0.52 5.85 4.67
C PHE A 75 0.35 4.32 4.77
N PHE A 76 -0.51 3.82 5.66
CA PHE A 76 -0.80 2.38 5.75
C PHE A 76 -1.37 1.84 4.44
N LEU A 77 -2.28 2.59 3.81
CA LEU A 77 -2.86 2.21 2.53
C LEU A 77 -1.81 2.14 1.40
N ASP A 78 -0.88 3.10 1.34
CA ASP A 78 0.24 3.09 0.39
C ASP A 78 1.16 1.89 0.63
N LEU A 79 1.49 1.64 1.89
CA LEU A 79 2.38 0.56 2.29
C LEU A 79 1.82 -0.83 1.91
N TYR A 80 0.56 -1.08 2.23
CA TYR A 80 -0.15 -2.30 1.83
C TYR A 80 -0.31 -2.41 0.32
N GLY A 81 -0.70 -1.32 -0.36
CA GLY A 81 -0.80 -1.30 -1.82
C GLY A 81 0.51 -1.66 -2.51
N ALA A 82 1.65 -1.23 -1.95
CA ALA A 82 2.97 -1.52 -2.48
C ALA A 82 3.42 -2.95 -2.19
N ARG A 83 3.25 -3.45 -0.97
CA ARG A 83 3.94 -4.65 -0.47
C ARG A 83 3.08 -5.89 -0.31
N TRP A 84 1.76 -5.75 -0.16
CA TRP A 84 0.90 -6.91 0.10
C TRP A 84 0.88 -7.87 -1.10
N ILE A 85 0.96 -9.17 -0.84
CA ILE A 85 0.98 -10.25 -1.83
C ILE A 85 -0.14 -11.24 -1.52
N TYR A 86 -0.90 -11.60 -2.55
CA TYR A 86 -1.99 -12.57 -2.42
C TYR A 86 -1.46 -13.94 -1.97
N GLY A 87 -2.13 -14.55 -0.99
CA GLY A 87 -1.81 -15.89 -0.49
C GLY A 87 -0.69 -15.95 0.56
N TYR A 88 -0.20 -14.79 1.05
CA TYR A 88 0.74 -14.73 2.17
C TYR A 88 0.03 -14.64 3.53
N ASP A 89 -1.20 -14.10 3.57
CA ASP A 89 -2.00 -14.09 4.80
C ASP A 89 -2.29 -15.54 5.24
N SER A 90 -2.07 -15.83 6.52
CA SER A 90 -2.65 -16.99 7.21
C SER A 90 -4.18 -16.91 7.24
N GLU A 91 -4.86 -18.01 7.59
CA GLU A 91 -6.32 -18.00 7.71
C GLU A 91 -6.85 -17.01 8.77
N GLU A 92 -6.06 -16.74 9.80
CA GLU A 92 -6.40 -15.76 10.84
C GLU A 92 -6.24 -14.33 10.30
N GLU A 93 -5.09 -14.02 9.70
CA GLU A 93 -4.84 -12.73 9.04
C GLU A 93 -5.84 -12.43 7.93
N ALA A 94 -6.26 -13.44 7.16
CA ALA A 94 -7.29 -13.29 6.15
C ALA A 94 -8.65 -12.91 6.77
N ARG A 95 -9.04 -13.55 7.88
CA ARG A 95 -10.24 -13.19 8.64
C ARG A 95 -10.15 -11.78 9.21
N GLU A 96 -9.00 -11.38 9.72
CA GLU A 96 -8.78 -10.02 10.20
C GLU A 96 -8.90 -8.98 9.07
N ARG A 97 -8.30 -9.26 7.91
CA ARG A 97 -8.42 -8.40 6.73
C ARG A 97 -9.86 -8.24 6.28
N GLU A 98 -10.66 -9.32 6.32
CA GLU A 98 -12.08 -9.28 5.99
C GLU A 98 -12.91 -8.45 6.97
N SER A 99 -12.44 -8.32 8.21
CA SER A 99 -13.08 -7.48 9.23
C SER A 99 -12.71 -5.99 9.17
N LEU A 100 -11.82 -5.58 8.25
CA LEU A 100 -11.43 -4.18 8.10
C LEU A 100 -12.54 -3.30 7.54
N SER A 101 -12.49 -2.01 7.87
CA SER A 101 -13.40 -1.01 7.34
C SER A 101 -13.36 -0.95 5.82
N LEU A 102 -14.52 -0.75 5.19
CA LEU A 102 -14.64 -0.50 3.75
C LEU A 102 -13.83 0.73 3.30
N ALA A 103 -13.61 1.69 4.21
CA ALA A 103 -12.76 2.85 3.99
C ALA A 103 -11.30 2.48 3.68
N PHE A 104 -10.81 1.38 4.24
CA PHE A 104 -9.51 0.82 3.89
C PHE A 104 -9.61 -0.11 2.67
N LEU A 105 -10.58 -1.04 2.68
CA LEU A 105 -10.67 -2.10 1.67
C LEU A 105 -10.91 -1.56 0.25
N MET A 106 -11.79 -0.58 0.08
CA MET A 106 -12.14 -0.07 -1.26
C MET A 106 -10.95 0.62 -1.94
N PRO A 107 -10.25 1.59 -1.31
CA PRO A 107 -9.03 2.16 -1.87
C PRO A 107 -7.89 1.14 -2.01
N PHE A 108 -7.82 0.16 -1.11
CA PHE A 108 -6.79 -0.88 -1.18
C PHE A 108 -6.96 -1.76 -2.42
N ILE A 109 -8.18 -2.22 -2.69
CA ILE A 109 -8.51 -3.00 -3.89
C ILE A 109 -8.22 -2.18 -5.16
N ASP A 110 -8.55 -0.88 -5.19
CA ASP A 110 -8.21 -0.01 -6.33
C ASP A 110 -6.70 0.05 -6.57
N LYS A 111 -5.90 0.24 -5.51
CA LYS A 111 -4.43 0.23 -5.61
C LYS A 111 -3.90 -1.10 -6.12
N LEU A 112 -4.43 -2.22 -5.66
CA LEU A 112 -4.06 -3.56 -6.16
C LEU A 112 -4.39 -3.72 -7.65
N GLY A 113 -5.57 -3.26 -8.07
CA GLY A 113 -5.99 -3.26 -9.47
C GLY A 113 -5.06 -2.44 -10.36
N ARG A 114 -4.69 -1.23 -9.93
CA ARG A 114 -3.72 -0.37 -10.64
C ARG A 114 -2.32 -0.96 -10.70
N ARG A 115 -1.89 -1.64 -9.64
CA ARG A 115 -0.60 -2.36 -9.60
C ARG A 115 -0.57 -3.52 -10.60
N ALA A 116 -1.65 -4.30 -10.66
CA ALA A 116 -1.78 -5.40 -11.62
C ALA A 116 -1.83 -4.89 -13.07
N SER A 117 -2.55 -3.81 -13.35
CA SER A 117 -2.62 -3.21 -14.69
C SER A 117 -1.28 -2.59 -15.12
N SER A 118 -0.53 -2.00 -14.19
CA SER A 118 0.81 -1.46 -14.46
C SER A 118 1.82 -2.56 -14.83
N LYS A 119 1.73 -3.74 -14.19
CA LYS A 119 2.52 -4.91 -14.61
C LYS A 119 2.11 -5.42 -15.99
N ARG A 120 0.81 -5.37 -16.34
CA ARG A 120 0.31 -5.72 -17.68
C ARG A 120 0.71 -4.71 -18.78
N LYS A 121 1.02 -3.45 -18.44
CA LYS A 121 1.49 -2.44 -19.40
C LYS A 121 2.91 -2.67 -19.93
N ARG A 122 3.61 -3.73 -19.52
CA ARG A 122 4.74 -4.27 -20.31
C ARG A 122 4.19 -5.03 -21.53
N ILE A 123 3.73 -4.28 -22.52
CA ILE A 123 3.58 -4.78 -23.90
C ILE A 123 4.53 -3.95 -24.76
N PRO A 124 5.59 -4.57 -25.25
CA PRO A 124 5.83 -4.57 -26.67
C PRO A 124 5.86 -6.04 -27.09
N ASP A 125 4.86 -6.50 -27.84
CA ASP A 125 5.14 -6.56 -29.26
C ASP A 125 3.95 -6.13 -30.13
N VAL A 126 4.16 -5.02 -30.83
CA VAL A 126 3.32 -4.52 -31.94
C VAL A 126 3.55 -5.37 -33.21
N GLY A 127 4.47 -6.35 -33.18
CA GLY A 127 4.82 -7.23 -34.28
C GLY A 127 3.66 -8.06 -34.85
N ARG A 128 2.60 -8.33 -34.08
CA ARG A 128 1.44 -9.09 -34.60
C ARG A 128 0.46 -8.29 -35.46
N TYR A 129 0.50 -6.96 -35.43
CA TYR A 129 -0.42 -6.15 -36.23
C TYR A 129 0.11 -5.84 -37.65
N LEU A 130 1.42 -5.95 -37.88
CA LEU A 130 2.03 -5.69 -39.18
C LEU A 130 2.14 -6.96 -40.05
N GLU A 131 2.17 -8.16 -39.45
CA GLU A 131 2.22 -9.41 -40.23
C GLU A 131 0.88 -9.76 -40.89
N GLN A 132 -0.25 -9.27 -40.37
CA GLN A 132 -1.58 -9.55 -40.96
C GLN A 132 -1.96 -8.63 -42.13
N HIS A 133 -1.20 -7.56 -42.39
CA HIS A 133 -1.45 -6.66 -43.52
C HIS A 133 -0.38 -6.73 -44.62
N THR A 134 0.60 -7.64 -44.49
CA THR A 134 1.62 -7.86 -45.55
C THR A 134 1.34 -9.09 -46.40
N GLN A 135 0.30 -9.89 -46.10
CA GLN A 135 -0.07 -11.10 -46.86
C GLN A 135 -1.24 -10.94 -47.85
N ASP A 136 -1.79 -9.74 -48.01
CA ASP A 136 -2.86 -9.46 -48.99
C ASP A 136 -2.36 -8.71 -50.24
N GLY A 137 -1.04 -8.73 -50.48
CA GLY A 137 -0.37 -8.04 -51.58
C GLY A 137 0.20 -8.94 -52.68
N ASP A 138 0.06 -10.26 -52.59
CA ASP A 138 0.62 -11.20 -53.57
C ASP A 138 -0.49 -11.88 -54.39
N ARG A 139 -1.18 -11.07 -55.19
CA ARG A 139 -1.84 -11.52 -56.42
C ARG A 139 -1.02 -10.99 -57.59
N VAL A 140 0.05 -11.70 -57.93
CA VAL A 140 0.72 -11.57 -59.22
C VAL A 140 0.27 -12.73 -60.11
N GLU A 141 -0.44 -12.35 -61.15
CA GLU A 141 -0.48 -12.95 -62.50
C GLU A 141 0.23 -14.31 -62.69
N THR A 142 -0.55 -15.30 -63.09
CA THR A 142 -0.09 -16.33 -64.02
C THR A 142 -1.04 -16.37 -65.20
N ASP A 143 -0.70 -15.66 -66.27
CA ASP A 143 -1.12 -15.95 -67.64
C ASP A 143 -0.21 -17.07 -68.19
N VAL A 144 -0.79 -18.19 -68.62
CA VAL A 144 -0.74 -18.81 -69.99
C VAL A 144 -1.79 -19.92 -70.04
#